data_AF-A0A848BDB5-F1
#
_entry.id   AF-A0A848BDB5-F1
#
_cell.length_a   1.000
_cell.length_b   1.000
_cell.length_c   1.000
_cell.angle_alpha   90.00
_cell.angle_beta   90.00
_cell.angle_gamma   90.00
#
_symmetry.space_group_name_H-M   'P 1'
#
loop_
_entity.id
_entity.type
_entity.pdbx_description
1 polymer ?
#
loop_
_entity_poly.entity_id
_entity_poly.type
_entity_poly.pdbx_seq_one_letter_code
_entity_poly.pdbx_strand_id
1 'polypeptide(L)'
;MEEKSVVKAISEYQRTGNSALGSQLILHFEGLVFATCRSFYLDGQEHDDMLQEGRIGLFKALRDFEPSCGASFTSFAVRCIRCQCISAIKAAHRCKHRVLNQALSLDVTIYEDNERVSWLDTLVDDKLRTPMQELITYEDYERCRLLFEHIFTPYDYDVFLSRLYGESYEHIAQRVGRNVKSVDNALQRCRKRILRYVKTNDNLDATTMNHFFEVALKLHVCQESATSRAS
;
A
#
# COMPACT_ATOMS: atom_id res chain seq x y z
N MET A 1 51.67 4.45 9.99
CA MET A 1 52.39 3.56 9.05
C MET A 1 52.84 4.41 7.87
N GLU A 2 54.07 4.24 7.39
CA GLU A 2 54.48 4.87 6.13
C GLU A 2 53.59 4.37 4.97
N GLU A 3 53.32 5.22 3.97
CA GLU A 3 52.40 4.92 2.87
C GLU A 3 52.78 3.64 2.10
N LYS A 4 54.08 3.35 1.98
CA LYS A 4 54.60 2.10 1.39
C LYS A 4 54.30 0.84 2.22
N SER A 5 54.18 0.99 3.54
CA SER A 5 53.85 -0.12 4.46
C SER A 5 52.37 -0.48 4.36
N VAL A 6 51.51 0.53 4.22
CA VAL A 6 50.05 0.37 4.05
C VAL A 6 49.73 -0.38 2.77
N VAL A 7 50.31 0.02 1.63
CA VAL A 7 50.02 -0.61 0.33
C VAL A 7 50.39 -2.10 0.35
N LYS A 8 51.53 -2.47 0.96
CA LYS A 8 51.92 -3.87 1.11
C LYS A 8 50.92 -4.68 1.95
N ALA A 9 50.46 -4.12 3.06
CA ALA A 9 49.48 -4.78 3.92
C ALA A 9 48.13 -4.99 3.19
N ILE A 10 47.71 -4.04 2.35
CA ILE A 10 46.50 -4.18 1.53
C ILE A 10 46.67 -5.30 0.49
N SER A 11 47.78 -5.33 -0.24
CA SER A 11 48.04 -6.40 -1.21
C SER A 11 48.12 -7.78 -0.57
N GLU A 12 48.69 -7.88 0.64
CA GLU A 12 48.70 -9.12 1.40
C GLU A 12 47.30 -9.55 1.81
N TYR A 13 46.47 -8.61 2.28
CA TYR A 13 45.07 -8.86 2.61
C TYR A 13 44.28 -9.34 1.38
N GLN A 14 44.43 -8.68 0.22
CA GLN A 14 43.74 -9.06 -1.02
C GLN A 14 44.12 -10.47 -1.49
N ARG A 15 45.38 -10.88 -1.32
CA ARG A 15 45.86 -12.22 -1.71
C ARG A 15 45.41 -13.32 -0.75
N THR A 16 45.42 -13.03 0.55
CA THR A 16 45.24 -14.05 1.60
C THR A 16 43.81 -14.13 2.13
N GLY A 17 43.03 -13.05 2.02
CA GLY A 17 41.72 -12.93 2.66
C GLY A 17 41.80 -12.99 4.19
N ASN A 18 42.96 -12.73 4.80
CA ASN A 18 43.14 -12.86 6.24
C ASN A 18 42.26 -11.85 7.00
N SER A 19 41.25 -12.36 7.71
CA SER A 19 40.29 -11.53 8.45
C SER A 19 40.95 -10.69 9.54
N ALA A 20 41.99 -11.19 10.23
CA ALA A 20 42.67 -10.44 11.29
C ALA A 20 43.40 -9.22 10.73
N LEU A 21 44.06 -9.39 9.57
CA LEU A 21 44.71 -8.29 8.85
C LEU A 21 43.69 -7.28 8.32
N GLY A 22 42.56 -7.76 7.79
CA GLY A 22 41.44 -6.91 7.37
C GLY A 22 40.89 -6.06 8.52
N SER A 23 40.66 -6.66 9.70
CA SER A 23 40.22 -5.94 10.89
C SER A 23 41.22 -4.89 11.35
N GLN A 24 42.53 -5.19 11.33
CA GLN A 24 43.56 -4.20 11.66
C GLN A 24 43.57 -3.02 10.68
N LEU A 25 43.43 -3.28 9.38
CA LEU A 25 43.35 -2.23 8.36
C LEU A 25 42.11 -1.36 8.54
N ILE A 26 40.96 -1.96 8.83
CA ILE A 26 39.71 -1.21 9.10
C ILE A 26 39.88 -0.29 10.31
N LEU A 27 40.40 -0.81 11.43
CA LEU A 27 40.67 -0.02 12.64
C LEU A 27 41.67 1.10 12.37
N HIS A 28 42.71 0.84 11.56
CA HIS A 28 43.72 1.84 11.20
C HIS A 28 43.11 3.05 10.46
N PHE A 29 42.13 2.80 9.59
CA PHE A 29 41.45 3.83 8.81
C PHE A 29 40.12 4.30 9.42
N GLU A 30 39.82 3.93 10.66
CA GLU A 30 38.56 4.28 11.30
C GLU A 30 38.36 5.79 11.39
N GLY A 31 39.41 6.55 11.73
CA GLY A 31 39.37 8.02 11.72
C GLY A 31 39.04 8.63 10.35
N LEU A 32 39.44 7.97 9.25
CA LEU A 32 39.10 8.40 7.89
C LEU A 32 37.61 8.22 7.61
N VAL A 33 37.02 7.11 8.09
CA VAL A 33 35.58 6.85 7.99
C VAL A 33 34.82 7.91 8.76
N PHE A 34 35.17 8.15 10.02
CA PHE A 34 34.55 9.20 10.85
C PHE A 34 34.60 10.57 10.18
N ALA A 35 35.78 10.99 9.69
CA ALA A 35 35.95 12.29 9.03
C ALA A 35 35.10 12.42 7.76
N THR A 36 35.00 11.36 6.97
CA THR A 36 34.26 11.36 5.70
C THR A 36 32.74 11.32 5.94
N CYS A 37 32.29 10.48 6.87
CA CYS A 37 30.88 10.25 7.19
C CYS A 37 30.23 11.42 7.94
N ARG A 38 31.01 12.26 8.63
CA ARG A 38 30.50 13.40 9.43
C ARG A 38 29.57 14.36 8.69
N SER A 39 29.72 14.48 7.37
CA SER A 39 28.89 15.36 6.53
C SER A 39 27.61 14.69 6.00
N PHE A 40 27.41 13.40 6.28
CA PHE A 40 26.25 12.63 5.86
C PHE A 40 25.33 12.41 7.05
N TYR A 41 24.10 12.87 6.91
CA TYR A 41 23.03 12.67 7.88
C TYR A 41 21.77 12.23 7.15
N LEU A 42 20.99 11.38 7.79
CA LEU A 42 19.70 10.91 7.29
C LEU A 42 18.67 11.13 8.40
N ASP A 43 17.63 11.91 8.10
CA ASP A 43 16.57 12.22 9.06
C ASP A 43 15.94 10.94 9.61
N GLY A 44 15.96 10.79 10.93
CA GLY A 44 15.39 9.63 11.63
C GLY A 44 16.30 8.40 11.76
N GLN A 45 17.56 8.47 11.31
CA GLN A 45 18.56 7.42 11.56
C GLN A 45 19.69 7.89 12.49
N GLU A 46 20.27 6.94 13.22
CA GLU A 46 21.40 7.21 14.11
C GLU A 46 22.67 7.48 13.31
N HIS A 47 23.52 8.37 13.80
CA HIS A 47 24.82 8.64 13.17
C HIS A 47 25.69 7.36 13.04
N ASP A 48 25.48 6.39 13.94
CA ASP A 48 26.15 5.10 13.93
C ASP A 48 25.78 4.24 12.71
N ASP A 49 24.57 4.41 12.15
CA ASP A 49 24.15 3.72 10.91
C ASP A 49 24.99 4.21 9.72
N MET A 50 25.24 5.53 9.65
CA MET A 50 26.06 6.12 8.60
C MET A 50 27.52 5.68 8.70
N LEU A 51 28.03 5.51 9.92
CA LEU A 51 29.38 5.01 10.15
C LEU A 51 29.52 3.55 9.71
N GLN A 52 28.49 2.71 9.91
CA GLN A 52 28.51 1.34 9.40
C GLN A 52 28.56 1.31 7.86
N GLU A 53 27.74 2.12 7.18
CA GLU A 53 27.82 2.25 5.72
C GLU A 53 29.19 2.75 5.27
N GLY A 54 29.78 3.68 6.02
CA GLY A 54 31.16 4.13 5.77
C GLY A 54 32.18 3.01 5.89
N ARG A 55 32.10 2.16 6.93
CA ARG A 55 32.95 0.98 7.11
C ARG A 55 32.79 -0.02 5.96
N ILE A 56 31.57 -0.22 5.46
CA ILE A 56 31.30 -1.05 4.26
C ILE A 56 32.00 -0.44 3.03
N GLY A 57 31.95 0.87 2.86
CA GLY A 57 32.64 1.58 1.78
C GLY A 57 34.16 1.44 1.85
N LEU A 58 34.74 1.52 3.05
CA LEU A 58 36.16 1.27 3.30
C LEU A 58 36.54 -0.18 3.00
N PHE A 59 35.72 -1.15 3.43
CA PHE A 59 35.95 -2.56 3.14
C PHE A 59 36.00 -2.85 1.64
N LYS A 60 35.08 -2.26 0.86
CA LYS A 60 35.11 -2.33 -0.61
C LYS A 60 36.37 -1.69 -1.18
N ALA A 61 36.80 -0.55 -0.63
CA ALA A 61 38.04 0.09 -1.04
C ALA A 61 39.27 -0.78 -0.80
N LEU A 62 39.37 -1.45 0.36
CA LEU A 62 40.46 -2.38 0.68
C LEU A 62 40.51 -3.58 -0.28
N ARG A 63 39.34 -4.06 -0.73
CA ARG A 63 39.25 -5.16 -1.68
C ARG A 63 39.63 -4.74 -3.09
N ASP A 64 39.14 -3.58 -3.54
CA ASP A 64 39.16 -3.17 -4.95
C ASP A 64 40.31 -2.18 -5.28
N PHE A 65 41.14 -1.80 -4.31
CA PHE A 65 42.24 -0.86 -4.53
C PHE A 65 43.35 -1.47 -5.40
N GLU A 66 43.77 -0.72 -6.41
CA GLU A 66 44.83 -1.10 -7.34
C GLU A 66 45.92 0.00 -7.37
N PRO A 67 47.13 -0.27 -6.83
CA PRO A 67 48.20 0.73 -6.76
C PRO A 67 48.68 1.22 -8.13
N SER A 68 48.54 0.42 -9.18
CA SER A 68 48.97 0.79 -10.53
C SER A 68 48.16 1.94 -11.15
N CYS A 69 46.99 2.28 -10.59
CA CYS A 69 46.15 3.40 -11.04
C CYS A 69 46.66 4.79 -10.62
N GLY A 70 47.76 4.90 -9.86
CA GLY A 70 48.43 6.18 -9.57
C GLY A 70 47.76 7.06 -8.51
N ALA A 71 46.66 6.62 -7.89
CA ALA A 71 46.01 7.31 -6.78
C ALA A 71 46.45 6.74 -5.43
N SER A 72 46.57 7.60 -4.41
CA SER A 72 46.79 7.12 -3.03
C SER A 72 45.57 6.36 -2.52
N PHE A 73 45.81 5.35 -1.67
CA PHE A 73 44.73 4.56 -1.08
C PHE A 73 43.72 5.45 -0.34
N THR A 74 44.20 6.44 0.41
CA THR A 74 43.34 7.38 1.15
C THR A 74 42.35 8.09 0.23
N SER A 75 42.82 8.60 -0.92
CA SER A 75 41.95 9.31 -1.88
C SER A 75 40.88 8.37 -2.48
N PHE A 76 41.28 7.15 -2.80
CA PHE A 76 40.38 6.12 -3.31
C PHE A 76 39.34 5.70 -2.25
N ALA A 77 39.78 5.45 -1.02
CA ALA A 77 38.93 5.08 0.10
C ALA A 77 37.89 6.15 0.41
N VAL A 78 38.29 7.43 0.46
CA VAL A 78 37.35 8.56 0.65
C VAL A 78 36.26 8.56 -0.43
N ARG A 79 36.63 8.29 -1.69
CA ARG A 79 35.66 8.21 -2.78
C ARG A 79 34.67 7.06 -2.58
N CYS A 80 35.16 5.88 -2.23
CA CYS A 80 34.32 4.69 -2.01
C CYS A 80 33.40 4.84 -0.81
N ILE A 81 33.92 5.33 0.33
CA ILE A 81 33.14 5.64 1.54
C ILE A 81 32.00 6.60 1.19
N ARG A 82 32.30 7.71 0.53
CA ARG A 82 31.30 8.70 0.13
C ARG A 82 30.24 8.14 -0.82
N CYS A 83 30.65 7.32 -1.80
CA CYS A 83 29.71 6.65 -2.70
C CYS A 83 28.76 5.72 -1.95
N GLN A 84 29.27 4.98 -0.96
CA GLN A 84 28.47 4.05 -0.15
C GLN A 84 27.44 4.82 0.68
N CYS A 85 27.85 5.87 1.39
CA CYS A 85 26.94 6.75 2.15
C CYS A 85 25.83 7.34 1.27
N ILE A 86 26.17 7.90 0.10
CA ILE A 86 25.17 8.44 -0.84
C ILE A 86 24.20 7.35 -1.32
N SER A 87 24.71 6.14 -1.57
CA SER A 87 23.88 5.03 -2.05
C SER A 87 22.91 4.54 -0.98
N ALA A 88 23.34 4.52 0.29
CA ALA A 88 22.52 4.20 1.45
C ALA A 88 21.40 5.25 1.63
N ILE A 89 21.73 6.55 1.60
CA ILE A 89 20.74 7.64 1.65
C ILE A 89 19.70 7.50 0.52
N LYS A 90 20.17 7.29 -0.71
CA LYS A 90 19.27 7.07 -1.86
C LYS A 90 18.43 5.79 -1.73
N ALA A 91 18.89 4.78 -1.02
CA ALA A 91 18.12 3.57 -0.76
C ALA A 91 17.05 3.80 0.31
N ALA A 92 17.37 4.54 1.37
CA ALA A 92 16.43 4.90 2.44
C ALA A 92 15.31 5.81 1.91
N HIS A 93 15.62 6.77 1.05
CA HIS A 93 14.64 7.65 0.42
C HIS A 93 13.81 6.99 -0.71
N ARG A 94 14.08 5.73 -1.09
CA ARG A 94 13.29 5.05 -2.13
C ARG A 94 11.91 4.62 -1.60
N CYS A 95 10.89 4.79 -2.45
CA CYS A 95 9.44 4.76 -2.17
C CYS A 95 8.84 3.57 -1.38
N LYS A 96 9.58 2.52 -1.03
CA LYS A 96 9.06 1.43 -0.17
C LYS A 96 9.05 1.77 1.33
N HIS A 97 9.77 2.81 1.75
CA HIS A 97 9.81 3.27 3.15
C HIS A 97 9.26 4.69 3.34
N ARG A 98 8.67 5.29 2.29
CA ARG A 98 8.14 6.66 2.34
C ARG A 98 7.09 6.83 3.44
N VAL A 99 6.21 5.84 3.61
CA VAL A 99 5.19 5.85 4.67
C VAL A 99 5.85 5.76 6.05
N LEU A 100 6.86 4.90 6.24
CA LEU A 100 7.53 4.76 7.55
C LEU A 100 8.31 6.02 7.95
N ASN A 101 8.96 6.67 6.97
CA ASN A 101 9.81 7.83 7.21
C ASN A 101 9.04 9.16 7.28
N GLN A 102 7.81 9.21 6.76
CA GLN A 102 6.98 10.42 6.71
C GLN A 102 5.67 10.30 7.48
N ALA A 103 5.40 9.13 8.10
CA ALA A 103 4.21 8.97 8.93
C ALA A 103 4.34 9.85 10.17
N LEU A 104 3.32 10.66 10.38
CA LEU A 104 3.11 11.36 11.65
C LEU A 104 2.40 10.39 12.60
N SER A 105 2.85 10.34 13.85
CA SER A 105 2.12 9.60 14.88
C SER A 105 0.75 10.26 15.12
N LEU A 106 -0.31 9.45 15.10
CA LEU A 106 -1.67 9.93 15.33
C LEU A 106 -1.95 10.17 16.82
N ASP A 107 -1.12 9.63 17.70
CA ASP A 107 -1.22 9.81 19.16
C ASP A 107 -0.62 11.14 19.64
N VAL A 108 -0.06 11.94 18.72
CA VAL A 108 0.49 13.26 19.07
C VAL A 108 -0.66 14.19 19.47
N THR A 109 -0.50 14.84 20.62
CA THR A 109 -1.46 15.83 21.12
C THR A 109 -1.44 17.08 20.24
N ILE A 110 -2.61 17.63 19.95
CA ILE A 110 -2.75 18.78 19.04
C ILE A 110 -2.46 20.11 19.76
N TYR A 111 -2.67 20.14 21.08
CA TYR A 111 -2.53 21.33 21.91
C TYR A 111 -1.60 21.06 23.08
N GLU A 112 -0.71 22.02 23.38
CA GLU A 112 0.27 21.91 24.47
C GLU A 112 -0.41 21.81 25.85
N ASP A 113 -1.59 22.43 26.02
CA ASP A 113 -2.32 22.48 27.30
C ASP A 113 -3.43 21.43 27.45
N ASN A 114 -3.64 20.56 26.44
CA ASN A 114 -4.77 19.63 26.45
C ASN A 114 -4.37 18.23 25.95
N GLU A 115 -3.83 17.43 26.87
CA GLU A 115 -3.37 16.06 26.64
C GLU A 115 -4.46 15.08 26.18
N ARG A 116 -5.73 15.51 26.11
CA ARG A 116 -6.88 14.64 25.84
C ARG A 116 -7.26 14.51 24.37
N VAL A 117 -6.70 15.34 23.49
CA VAL A 117 -7.09 15.34 22.07
C VAL A 117 -5.87 15.06 21.21
N SER A 118 -5.88 13.87 20.61
CA SER A 118 -4.89 13.41 19.65
C SER A 118 -5.35 13.67 18.21
N TRP A 119 -4.43 13.59 17.25
CA TRP A 119 -4.80 13.62 15.83
C TRP A 119 -5.81 12.54 15.46
N LEU A 120 -5.72 11.36 16.09
CA LEU A 120 -6.66 10.26 15.88
C LEU A 120 -8.11 10.68 16.17
N ASP A 121 -8.33 11.44 17.23
CA ASP A 121 -9.67 11.88 17.66
C ASP A 121 -10.30 12.91 16.72
N THR A 122 -9.50 13.53 15.85
CA THR A 122 -9.93 14.55 14.89
C THR A 122 -10.22 13.98 13.50
N LEU A 123 -9.80 12.73 13.24
CA LEU A 123 -10.04 12.10 11.95
C LEU A 123 -11.51 11.75 11.78
N VAL A 124 -12.11 12.22 10.68
CA VAL A 124 -13.46 11.85 10.26
C VAL A 124 -13.36 10.66 9.32
N ASP A 125 -14.19 9.63 9.55
CA ASP A 125 -14.37 8.56 8.55
C ASP A 125 -15.40 9.02 7.53
N ASP A 126 -14.94 9.39 6.33
CA ASP A 126 -15.80 9.78 5.21
C ASP A 126 -16.76 8.65 4.77
N LYS A 127 -16.56 7.41 5.24
CA LYS A 127 -17.46 6.28 4.97
C LYS A 127 -18.54 6.09 6.03
N LEU A 128 -18.45 6.74 7.19
CA LEU A 128 -19.50 6.70 8.20
C LEU A 128 -20.68 7.56 7.73
N ARG A 129 -21.79 6.91 7.38
CA ARG A 129 -23.03 7.62 7.10
C ARG A 129 -23.68 8.09 8.39
N THR A 130 -24.29 9.27 8.34
CA THR A 130 -25.13 9.73 9.44
C THR A 130 -26.41 8.89 9.52
N PRO A 131 -27.06 8.78 10.70
CA PRO A 131 -28.33 8.07 10.82
C PRO A 131 -29.41 8.55 9.84
N MET A 132 -29.40 9.85 9.51
CA MET A 132 -30.30 10.42 8.50
C MET A 132 -30.00 9.91 7.08
N GLN A 133 -28.72 9.87 6.70
CA GLN A 133 -28.31 9.33 5.40
C GLN A 133 -28.62 7.84 5.29
N GLU A 134 -28.48 7.10 6.38
CA GLU A 134 -28.86 5.69 6.45
C GLU A 134 -30.38 5.52 6.27
N LEU A 135 -31.19 6.33 6.96
CA LEU A 135 -32.65 6.33 6.78
C LEU A 135 -33.05 6.62 5.32
N ILE A 136 -32.50 7.66 4.71
CA ILE A 136 -32.76 8.00 3.29
C ILE A 136 -32.39 6.82 2.38
N THR A 137 -31.24 6.18 2.65
CA THR A 137 -30.80 5.00 1.87
C THR A 137 -31.85 3.88 1.94
N TYR A 138 -32.39 3.60 3.13
CA TYR A 138 -33.43 2.57 3.30
C TYR A 138 -34.77 2.96 2.65
N GLU A 139 -35.19 4.22 2.75
CA GLU A 139 -36.41 4.70 2.11
C GLU A 139 -36.35 4.62 0.58
N ASP A 140 -35.20 4.99 0.00
CA ASP A 140 -34.95 4.90 -1.43
C ASP A 140 -34.90 3.43 -1.90
N TYR A 141 -34.31 2.55 -1.09
CA TYR A 141 -34.34 1.11 -1.33
C TYR A 141 -35.78 0.58 -1.37
N GLU A 142 -36.60 0.89 -0.37
CA GLU A 142 -37.99 0.44 -0.31
C GLU A 142 -38.81 0.98 -1.48
N ARG A 143 -38.61 2.24 -1.85
CA ARG A 143 -39.23 2.84 -3.03
C ARG A 143 -38.88 2.08 -4.30
N CYS A 144 -37.60 1.76 -4.51
CA CYS A 144 -37.14 1.00 -5.66
C CYS A 144 -37.64 -0.44 -5.64
N ARG A 145 -37.66 -1.08 -4.48
CA ARG A 145 -38.16 -2.45 -4.29
C ARG A 145 -39.61 -2.56 -4.73
N LEU A 146 -40.48 -1.70 -4.20
CA LEU A 146 -41.90 -1.64 -4.57
C LEU A 146 -42.09 -1.32 -6.05
N LEU A 147 -41.28 -0.40 -6.59
CA LEU A 147 -41.30 -0.09 -8.02
C LEU A 147 -40.98 -1.32 -8.87
N PHE A 148 -39.88 -2.02 -8.56
CA PHE A 148 -39.41 -3.19 -9.30
C PHE A 148 -40.36 -4.37 -9.21
N GLU A 149 -40.96 -4.61 -8.05
CA GLU A 149 -42.03 -5.60 -7.89
C GLU A 149 -43.23 -5.29 -8.78
N HIS A 150 -43.56 -4.01 -9.01
CA HIS A 150 -44.67 -3.62 -9.87
C HIS A 150 -44.32 -3.62 -11.36
N ILE A 151 -43.11 -3.18 -11.75
CA ILE A 151 -42.74 -3.07 -13.17
C ILE A 151 -42.25 -4.39 -13.74
N PHE A 152 -41.75 -5.32 -12.94
CA PHE A 152 -41.25 -6.61 -13.41
C PHE A 152 -42.28 -7.72 -13.25
N THR A 153 -42.10 -8.79 -14.01
CA THR A 153 -42.78 -10.04 -13.69
C THR A 153 -42.03 -10.73 -12.55
N PRO A 154 -42.67 -11.61 -11.74
CA PRO A 154 -41.97 -12.33 -10.67
C PRO A 154 -40.71 -13.06 -11.17
N TYR A 155 -40.78 -13.64 -12.37
CA TYR A 155 -39.65 -14.27 -13.04
C TYR A 155 -38.55 -13.28 -13.43
N ASP A 156 -38.91 -12.15 -14.05
CA ASP A 156 -37.94 -11.12 -14.46
C ASP A 156 -37.25 -10.49 -13.24
N TYR A 157 -37.97 -10.34 -12.12
CA TYR A 157 -37.45 -9.80 -10.88
C TYR A 157 -36.46 -10.75 -10.21
N ASP A 158 -36.78 -12.05 -10.11
CA ASP A 158 -35.88 -13.07 -9.58
C ASP A 158 -34.58 -13.16 -10.41
N VAL A 159 -34.67 -13.15 -11.74
CA VAL A 159 -33.49 -13.12 -12.63
C VAL A 159 -32.67 -11.84 -12.43
N PHE A 160 -33.33 -10.69 -12.26
CA PHE A 160 -32.66 -9.41 -12.01
C PHE A 160 -31.90 -9.42 -10.68
N LEU A 161 -32.52 -9.89 -9.59
CA LEU A 161 -31.89 -9.98 -8.28
C LEU A 161 -30.72 -10.96 -8.28
N SER A 162 -30.88 -12.18 -8.83
CA SER A 162 -29.77 -13.13 -8.93
C SER A 162 -28.59 -12.58 -9.71
N ARG A 163 -28.85 -11.82 -10.79
CA ARG A 163 -27.77 -11.18 -11.54
C ARG A 163 -27.09 -10.08 -10.72
N LEU A 164 -27.86 -9.31 -9.94
CA LEU A 164 -27.34 -8.29 -9.03
C LEU A 164 -26.44 -8.92 -7.95
N TYR A 165 -26.82 -10.08 -7.42
CA TYR A 165 -26.06 -10.84 -6.44
C TYR A 165 -24.81 -11.54 -7.03
N GLY A 166 -24.61 -11.45 -8.34
CA GLY A 166 -23.40 -11.94 -9.01
C GLY A 166 -23.50 -13.38 -9.51
N GLU A 167 -24.68 -14.01 -9.51
CA GLU A 167 -24.87 -15.32 -10.13
C GLU A 167 -24.61 -15.26 -11.64
N SER A 168 -24.00 -16.32 -12.17
CA SER A 168 -23.75 -16.46 -13.61
C SER A 168 -25.05 -16.80 -14.36
N TYR A 169 -25.07 -16.53 -15.67
CA TYR A 169 -26.24 -16.80 -16.50
C TYR A 169 -26.58 -18.31 -16.53
N GLU A 170 -25.55 -19.16 -16.45
CA GLU A 170 -25.68 -20.61 -16.41
C GLU A 170 -26.29 -21.08 -15.09
N HIS A 171 -25.83 -20.56 -13.95
CA HIS A 171 -26.38 -20.91 -12.64
C HIS A 171 -27.84 -20.46 -12.51
N ILE A 172 -28.18 -19.25 -12.96
CA ILE A 172 -29.56 -18.76 -12.96
C ILE A 172 -30.45 -19.66 -13.85
N ALA A 173 -29.96 -20.02 -15.04
CA ALA A 173 -30.68 -20.88 -15.97
C ALA A 173 -30.96 -22.27 -15.37
N GLN A 174 -29.96 -22.86 -14.69
CA GLN A 174 -30.10 -24.14 -13.99
C GLN A 174 -31.09 -24.05 -12.82
N ARG A 175 -30.98 -23.02 -11.96
CA ARG A 175 -31.85 -22.80 -10.80
C ARG A 175 -33.32 -22.64 -11.21
N VAL A 176 -33.57 -21.87 -12.27
CA VAL A 176 -34.94 -21.56 -12.73
C VAL A 176 -35.46 -22.60 -13.75
N GLY A 177 -34.64 -23.59 -14.15
CA GLY A 177 -35.04 -24.63 -15.11
C GLY A 177 -35.32 -24.10 -16.52
N ARG A 178 -34.60 -23.05 -16.95
CA ARG A 178 -34.75 -22.40 -18.26
C ARG A 178 -33.41 -22.37 -19.00
N ASN A 179 -33.41 -21.94 -20.27
CA ASN A 179 -32.17 -21.79 -21.01
C ASN A 179 -31.51 -20.43 -20.75
N VAL A 180 -30.20 -20.35 -20.98
CA VAL A 180 -29.37 -19.13 -20.83
C VAL A 180 -29.96 -17.96 -21.64
N LYS A 181 -30.50 -18.23 -22.84
CA LYS A 181 -31.14 -17.22 -23.69
C LYS A 181 -32.38 -16.59 -23.03
N SER A 182 -33.15 -17.35 -22.27
CA SER A 182 -34.31 -16.84 -21.52
C SER A 182 -33.89 -15.91 -20.38
N VAL A 183 -32.78 -16.22 -19.71
CA VAL A 183 -32.18 -15.37 -18.67
C VAL A 183 -31.70 -14.05 -19.27
N ASP A 184 -30.96 -14.08 -20.37
CA ASP A 184 -30.51 -12.86 -21.05
C ASP A 184 -31.69 -12.00 -21.53
N ASN A 185 -32.69 -12.63 -22.16
CA ASN A 185 -33.91 -11.93 -22.58
C ASN A 185 -34.66 -11.29 -21.41
N ALA A 186 -34.66 -11.91 -20.22
CA ALA A 186 -35.25 -11.34 -19.01
C ALA A 186 -34.50 -10.08 -18.57
N LEU A 187 -33.17 -10.13 -18.48
CA LEU A 187 -32.34 -8.97 -18.13
C LEU A 187 -32.50 -7.82 -19.13
N GLN A 188 -32.59 -8.14 -20.43
CA GLN A 188 -32.88 -7.14 -21.46
C GLN A 188 -34.26 -6.49 -21.28
N ARG A 189 -35.29 -7.27 -20.91
CA ARG A 189 -36.62 -6.74 -20.57
C ARG A 189 -36.56 -5.85 -19.33
N CYS A 190 -35.86 -6.27 -18.28
CA CYS A 190 -35.69 -5.48 -17.06
C CYS A 190 -35.07 -4.11 -17.37
N ARG A 191 -33.96 -4.09 -18.10
CA ARG A 191 -33.29 -2.85 -18.52
C ARG A 191 -34.21 -1.94 -19.34
N LYS A 192 -34.96 -2.49 -20.30
CA LYS A 192 -35.91 -1.70 -21.11
C LYS A 192 -37.04 -1.11 -20.27
N ARG A 193 -37.56 -1.85 -19.29
CA ARG A 193 -38.63 -1.37 -18.39
C ARG A 193 -38.13 -0.28 -17.44
N ILE A 194 -36.93 -0.43 -16.85
CA ILE A 194 -36.29 0.62 -16.04
C ILE A 194 -36.10 1.89 -16.88
N LEU A 195 -35.47 1.77 -18.06
CA LEU A 195 -35.22 2.92 -18.93
C LEU A 195 -36.50 3.63 -19.38
N ARG A 196 -37.58 2.87 -19.62
CA ARG A 196 -38.89 3.46 -19.91
C ARG A 196 -39.43 4.23 -18.72
N TYR A 197 -39.33 3.67 -17.52
CA TYR A 197 -39.81 4.32 -16.30
C TYR A 197 -39.06 5.62 -16.02
N VAL A 198 -37.72 5.61 -16.10
CA VAL A 198 -36.87 6.81 -15.90
C VAL A 198 -37.19 7.92 -16.90
N LYS A 199 -37.56 7.57 -18.15
CA LYS A 199 -37.95 8.55 -19.17
C LYS A 199 -39.33 9.17 -18.93
N THR A 200 -40.21 8.48 -18.19
CA THR A 200 -41.59 8.92 -17.97
C THR A 200 -41.78 9.56 -16.60
N ASN A 201 -40.92 9.25 -15.61
CA ASN A 201 -41.00 9.74 -14.25
C ASN A 201 -39.61 10.18 -13.75
N ASP A 202 -39.50 11.38 -13.19
CA ASP A 202 -38.24 11.96 -12.69
C ASP A 202 -37.79 11.39 -11.32
N ASN A 203 -38.56 10.49 -10.71
CA ASN A 203 -38.35 10.04 -9.33
C ASN A 203 -37.35 8.89 -9.16
N LEU A 204 -36.60 8.53 -10.21
CA LEU A 204 -35.59 7.45 -10.17
C LEU A 204 -34.28 7.95 -10.76
N ASP A 205 -33.45 8.57 -9.91
CA ASP A 205 -32.13 9.06 -10.25
C ASP A 205 -31.02 8.04 -9.96
N ALA A 206 -29.77 8.38 -10.32
CA ALA A 206 -28.63 7.51 -10.09
C ALA A 206 -28.37 7.26 -8.59
N THR A 207 -28.66 8.25 -7.74
CA THR A 207 -28.46 8.16 -6.29
C THR A 207 -29.40 7.13 -5.67
N THR A 208 -30.70 7.22 -5.98
CA THR A 208 -31.73 6.29 -5.52
C THR A 208 -31.41 4.85 -5.99
N MET A 209 -30.97 4.70 -7.24
CA MET A 209 -30.54 3.39 -7.77
C MET A 209 -29.33 2.82 -7.04
N ASN A 210 -28.35 3.66 -6.68
CA ASN A 210 -27.19 3.23 -5.90
C ASN A 210 -27.59 2.81 -4.48
N HIS A 211 -28.49 3.54 -3.83
CA HIS A 211 -29.06 3.15 -2.53
C HIS A 211 -29.74 1.78 -2.61
N PHE A 212 -30.51 1.53 -3.68
CA PHE A 212 -31.12 0.23 -3.89
C PHE A 212 -30.07 -0.89 -4.00
N PHE A 213 -29.05 -0.72 -4.85
CA PHE A 213 -28.02 -1.75 -5.05
C PHE A 213 -27.24 -2.04 -3.77
N GLU A 214 -26.90 -1.00 -3.02
CA GLU A 214 -26.14 -1.14 -1.78
C GLU A 214 -26.93 -1.92 -0.73
N VAL A 215 -28.19 -1.54 -0.46
CA VAL A 215 -29.01 -2.21 0.54
C VAL A 215 -29.34 -3.63 0.10
N ALA A 216 -29.66 -3.84 -1.19
CA ALA A 216 -29.92 -5.17 -1.72
C ALA A 216 -28.73 -6.12 -1.54
N LEU A 217 -27.50 -5.65 -1.82
CA LEU A 217 -26.28 -6.43 -1.62
C LEU A 217 -25.98 -6.68 -0.14
N LYS A 218 -26.14 -5.68 0.73
CA LYS A 218 -25.98 -5.83 2.18
C LYS A 218 -26.91 -6.88 2.76
N LEU A 219 -28.19 -6.87 2.36
CA LEU A 219 -29.18 -7.86 2.80
C LEU A 219 -28.84 -9.27 2.32
N HIS A 220 -28.35 -9.42 1.09
CA HIS A 220 -27.95 -10.72 0.55
C HIS A 220 -26.76 -11.34 1.29
N VAL A 221 -25.70 -10.56 1.56
CA VAL A 221 -24.53 -11.02 2.32
C VAL A 221 -24.93 -11.46 3.75
N CYS A 222 -25.89 -10.76 4.36
CA CYS A 222 -26.41 -11.11 5.68
C CYS A 222 -27.17 -12.46 5.66
N GLN A 223 -27.89 -12.76 4.57
CA GLN A 223 -28.60 -14.03 4.40
C GLN A 223 -27.65 -15.21 4.16
N GLU A 224 -26.61 -15.05 3.34
CA GLU A 224 -25.60 -16.11 3.10
C GLU A 224 -24.78 -16.43 4.36
N SER A 225 -24.44 -15.41 5.14
CA SER A 225 -23.70 -15.59 6.40
C SER A 225 -24.55 -16.25 7.50
N ALA A 226 -25.87 -16.08 7.46
CA ALA A 226 -26.80 -16.78 8.35
C ALA A 226 -26.99 -18.26 7.94
N THR A 227 -27.09 -18.57 6.64
CA THR A 227 -27.24 -19.95 6.15
C THR A 227 -25.96 -20.77 6.31
N SER A 228 -24.78 -20.16 6.13
CA SER A 228 -23.48 -20.80 6.37
C SER A 228 -23.19 -21.09 7.85
N ARG A 229 -23.78 -20.37 8.80
CA ARG A 229 -23.61 -20.63 10.25
C ARG A 229 -24.60 -21.67 10.79
N ALA A 230 -25.66 -21.97 10.04
CA ALA A 230 -26.69 -22.95 10.42
C ALA A 230 -26.46 -24.35 9.79
N SER A 231 -25.43 -24.49 8.94
CA SER A 231 -25.01 -25.73 8.27
C SER A 231 -23.78 -26.30 8.97
#